data_AF-A0A6V8M246-F1
#
_entry.id   AF-A0A6V8M246-F1
#
_cell.length_a   1.000
_cell.length_b   1.000
_cell.length_c   1.000
_cell.angle_alpha   90.00
_cell.angle_beta   90.00
_cell.angle_gamma   90.00
#
_symmetry.space_group_name_H-M   'P 1'
#
loop_
_entity.id
_entity.type
_entity.pdbx_description
1 polymer ?
#
loop_
_entity_poly.entity_id
_entity_poly.type
_entity_poly.pdbx_seq_one_letter_code
_entity_poly.pdbx_strand_id
1 'polypeptide(L)'
;MVLRRGAPLVARVAVSTPEGPGQHGQFSALERCRSHAANAQASREAAQSSLVQAQAASANAQAVLEQALSAAGGVRVSPADAAPKVLSLALEAQAPLAAAVLDPGGAERLGLSLDAMTGATAGQAGAAGAVPAPQAGDQGRFLGGDGLWHDLDRASLGLSRVEDAWTPLPGPASVLSASLAALPGDCLALAATGRAIRPQAPAGARGHVLDAAYDQAQNRTVLAVDGFALAADCGTLEVGQDPANAPAGSSGAGDALYLANNYYYFGF
;
A
#
# COMPACT_ATOMS: atom_id res chain seq x y z
N MET A 1 29.12 -1.99 32.99
CA MET A 1 27.65 -2.18 33.03
C MET A 1 27.23 -2.71 31.66
N VAL A 2 26.95 -4.02 31.56
CA VAL A 2 26.76 -4.71 30.26
C VAL A 2 25.30 -4.60 29.85
N LEU A 3 24.99 -3.76 28.86
CA LEU A 3 23.67 -3.68 28.24
C LEU A 3 23.44 -4.92 27.37
N ARG A 4 22.66 -5.88 27.87
CA ARG A 4 22.16 -7.01 27.05
C ARG A 4 21.12 -6.47 26.06
N ARG A 5 21.42 -6.53 24.76
CA ARG A 5 20.44 -6.28 23.68
C ARG A 5 19.31 -7.32 23.79
N GLY A 6 18.09 -6.86 24.08
CA GLY A 6 16.89 -7.70 24.01
C GLY A 6 16.61 -8.09 22.56
N ALA A 7 16.47 -9.39 22.30
CA ALA A 7 16.09 -9.87 20.98
C ALA A 7 14.64 -9.46 20.66
N PRO A 8 14.33 -9.10 19.40
CA PRO A 8 12.94 -8.82 19.01
C PRO A 8 12.13 -10.13 19.08
N LEU A 9 11.12 -10.14 19.95
CA LEU A 9 10.12 -11.21 20.02
C LEU A 9 9.16 -11.05 18.84
N VAL A 10 9.50 -11.67 17.71
CA VAL A 10 8.54 -11.89 16.62
C VAL A 10 7.61 -13.00 17.08
N ALA A 11 6.38 -12.65 17.47
CA ALA A 11 5.31 -13.63 17.68
C ALA A 11 5.02 -14.33 16.35
N ARG A 12 5.62 -15.51 16.13
CA ARG A 12 5.29 -16.36 14.98
C ARG A 12 3.88 -16.91 15.20
N VAL A 13 2.93 -16.42 14.41
CA VAL A 13 1.62 -17.05 14.28
C VAL A 13 1.87 -18.41 13.61
N ALA A 14 1.77 -19.49 14.38
CA ALA A 14 1.83 -20.84 13.84
C ALA A 14 0.51 -21.11 13.11
N VAL A 15 0.50 -20.93 11.79
CA VAL A 15 -0.58 -21.41 10.95
C VAL A 15 -0.43 -22.92 10.88
N SER A 16 -1.32 -23.67 11.54
CA SER A 16 -1.33 -25.13 11.43
C SER A 16 -1.90 -25.49 10.06
N THR A 17 -1.04 -25.92 9.15
CA THR A 17 -1.48 -26.62 7.95
C THR A 17 -1.88 -28.04 8.36
N PRO A 18 -3.09 -28.53 8.03
CA PRO A 18 -3.46 -29.90 8.35
C PRO A 18 -2.54 -30.88 7.60
N GLU A 19 -1.82 -31.69 8.37
CA GLU A 19 -0.94 -32.74 7.85
C GLU A 19 -1.78 -33.91 7.31
N GLY A 20 -1.70 -34.18 6.00
CA GLY A 20 -2.14 -35.46 5.43
C GLY A 20 -2.81 -35.38 4.06
N PRO A 21 -2.10 -35.73 2.95
CA PRO A 21 -2.72 -36.00 1.67
C PRO A 21 -3.33 -37.40 1.69
N GLY A 22 -4.60 -37.55 2.09
CA GLY A 22 -5.19 -38.90 2.12
C GLY A 22 -6.66 -39.02 2.41
N GLN A 23 -7.29 -38.06 3.07
CA GLN A 23 -8.74 -38.05 3.22
C GLN A 23 -9.27 -36.65 2.93
N HIS A 24 -9.53 -36.38 1.65
CA HIS A 24 -10.41 -35.28 1.25
C HIS A 24 -11.86 -35.63 1.62
N GLY A 25 -12.09 -35.81 2.93
CA GLY A 25 -13.39 -35.60 3.51
C GLY A 25 -13.75 -34.16 3.18
N GLN A 26 -14.86 -34.00 2.47
CA GLN A 26 -15.42 -32.71 2.12
C GLN A 26 -15.62 -31.92 3.40
N PHE A 27 -14.63 -31.11 3.81
CA PHE A 27 -14.90 -30.08 4.77
C PHE A 27 -16.02 -29.27 4.17
N SER A 28 -17.15 -29.25 4.85
CA SER A 28 -18.28 -28.46 4.39
C SER A 28 -17.81 -27.01 4.27
N ALA A 29 -18.36 -26.24 3.34
CA ALA A 29 -18.07 -24.80 3.24
C ALA A 29 -18.15 -24.10 4.61
N LEU A 30 -19.04 -24.59 5.48
CA LEU A 30 -19.20 -24.17 6.86
C LEU A 30 -17.95 -24.37 7.74
N GLU A 31 -17.27 -25.51 7.65
CA GLU A 31 -16.04 -25.76 8.42
C GLU A 31 -14.90 -24.87 7.96
N ARG A 32 -14.81 -24.60 6.65
CA ARG A 32 -13.86 -23.61 6.11
C ARG A 32 -14.15 -22.20 6.64
N CYS A 33 -15.41 -21.76 6.64
CA CYS A 33 -15.75 -20.43 7.15
C CYS A 33 -15.54 -20.32 8.67
N ARG A 34 -15.83 -21.37 9.46
CA ARG A 34 -15.52 -21.40 10.90
C ARG A 34 -14.02 -21.35 11.16
N SER A 35 -13.24 -22.12 10.42
CA SER A 35 -11.77 -22.09 10.51
C SER A 35 -11.24 -20.70 10.14
N HIS A 36 -11.74 -20.08 9.07
CA HIS A 36 -11.32 -18.75 8.67
C HIS A 36 -11.69 -17.68 9.71
N ALA A 37 -12.91 -17.71 10.25
CA ALA A 37 -13.33 -16.78 11.30
C ALA A 37 -12.48 -16.92 12.57
N ALA A 38 -12.16 -18.16 12.98
CA ALA A 38 -11.27 -18.42 14.11
C ALA A 38 -9.85 -17.88 13.85
N ASN A 39 -9.31 -18.09 12.63
CA ASN A 39 -7.99 -17.58 12.24
C ASN A 39 -7.96 -16.04 12.20
N ALA A 40 -9.04 -15.41 11.73
CA ALA A 40 -9.17 -13.95 11.72
C ALA A 40 -9.22 -13.38 13.14
N GLN A 41 -9.95 -14.02 14.06
CA GLN A 41 -9.98 -13.60 15.46
C GLN A 41 -8.62 -13.78 16.14
N ALA A 42 -7.96 -14.92 15.97
CA ALA A 42 -6.62 -15.16 16.50
C ALA A 42 -5.60 -14.13 15.97
N SER A 43 -5.72 -13.74 14.69
CA SER A 43 -4.87 -12.70 14.09
C SER A 43 -5.12 -11.32 14.70
N ARG A 44 -6.38 -10.98 15.02
CA ARG A 44 -6.72 -9.72 15.73
C ARG A 44 -6.15 -9.69 17.14
N GLU A 45 -6.27 -10.79 17.87
CA GLU A 45 -5.72 -10.91 19.24
C GLU A 45 -4.19 -10.81 19.23
N ALA A 46 -3.51 -11.45 18.26
CA ALA A 46 -2.06 -11.33 18.08
C ALA A 46 -1.62 -9.91 17.72
N ALA A 47 -2.37 -9.21 16.86
CA ALA A 47 -2.11 -7.82 16.51
C ALA A 47 -2.30 -6.88 17.72
N GLN A 48 -3.36 -7.08 18.51
CA GLN A 48 -3.59 -6.34 19.76
C GLN A 48 -2.46 -6.57 20.78
N SER A 49 -2.01 -7.82 20.93
CA SER A 49 -0.87 -8.15 21.79
C SER A 49 0.41 -7.43 21.35
N SER A 50 0.67 -7.39 20.04
CA SER A 50 1.83 -6.70 19.47
C SER A 50 1.76 -5.18 19.68
N LEU A 51 0.56 -4.57 19.57
CA LEU A 51 0.36 -3.15 19.84
C LEU A 51 0.65 -2.81 21.31
N VAL A 52 0.17 -3.62 22.25
CA VAL A 52 0.44 -3.42 23.69
C VAL A 52 1.94 -3.53 23.98
N GLN A 53 2.64 -4.49 23.37
CA GLN A 53 4.09 -4.62 23.50
C GLN A 53 4.85 -3.42 22.94
N ALA A 54 4.43 -2.88 21.79
CA ALA A 54 5.02 -1.68 21.21
C ALA A 54 4.81 -0.44 22.10
N GLN A 55 3.63 -0.29 22.68
CA GLN A 55 3.34 0.78 23.65
C GLN A 55 4.21 0.67 24.90
N ALA A 56 4.39 -0.54 25.44
CA ALA A 56 5.28 -0.79 26.57
C ALA A 56 6.75 -0.48 26.24
N ALA A 57 7.20 -0.84 25.04
CA ALA A 57 8.55 -0.53 24.57
C ALA A 57 8.77 1.00 24.42
N SER A 58 7.77 1.73 23.91
CA SER A 58 7.80 3.19 23.82
C SER A 58 7.88 3.85 25.20
N ALA A 59 7.07 3.38 26.16
CA ALA A 59 7.11 3.90 27.53
C ALA A 59 8.48 3.65 28.20
N ASN A 60 9.06 2.46 27.98
CA ASN A 60 10.40 2.15 28.48
C ASN A 60 11.49 3.04 27.85
N ALA A 61 11.40 3.31 26.53
CA ALA A 61 12.34 4.20 25.86
C ALA A 61 12.26 5.64 26.40
N GLN A 62 11.05 6.14 26.71
CA GLN A 62 10.86 7.44 27.35
C GLN A 62 11.46 7.49 28.75
N ALA A 63 11.24 6.45 29.57
CA ALA A 63 11.84 6.36 30.90
C ALA A 63 13.39 6.34 30.85
N VAL A 64 13.97 5.63 29.89
CA VAL A 64 15.44 5.62 29.67
C VAL A 64 15.94 7.00 29.23
N LEU A 65 15.20 7.71 28.36
CA LEU A 65 15.55 9.08 27.97
C LEU A 65 15.54 10.04 29.16
N GLU A 66 14.50 9.99 30.00
CA GLU A 66 14.40 10.80 31.22
C GLU A 66 15.54 10.47 32.21
N GLN A 67 15.86 9.20 32.39
CA GLN A 67 16.99 8.78 33.21
C GLN A 67 18.34 9.27 32.65
N ALA A 68 18.52 9.22 31.33
CA ALA A 68 19.73 9.74 30.69
C ALA A 68 19.85 11.27 30.84
N LEU A 69 18.73 12.01 30.67
CA LEU A 69 18.70 13.47 30.84
C LEU A 69 18.99 13.91 32.28
N SER A 70 18.47 13.17 33.27
CA SER A 70 18.78 13.43 34.69
C SER A 70 20.23 13.08 35.04
N ALA A 71 20.77 11.98 34.51
CA ALA A 71 22.17 11.58 34.72
C ALA A 71 23.17 12.52 34.04
N ALA A 72 22.79 13.15 32.91
CA ALA A 72 23.60 14.15 32.21
C ALA A 72 23.73 15.47 32.98
N GLY A 73 23.20 15.57 34.20
CA GLY A 73 23.39 16.72 35.08
C GLY A 73 22.64 17.98 34.65
N GLY A 74 21.69 17.87 33.72
CA GLY A 74 20.94 18.99 33.17
C GLY A 74 21.86 20.01 32.50
N VAL A 75 22.05 19.91 31.19
CA VAL A 75 22.43 21.09 30.39
C VAL A 75 21.25 22.05 30.47
N ARG A 76 21.22 22.87 31.53
CA ARG A 76 20.39 24.06 31.58
C ARG A 76 21.01 25.01 30.57
N VAL A 77 20.45 25.07 29.37
CA VAL A 77 20.69 26.21 28.50
C VAL A 77 20.02 27.38 29.19
N SER A 78 20.79 28.06 30.05
CA SER A 78 20.39 29.36 30.57
C SER A 78 20.29 30.30 29.37
N PRO A 79 19.29 31.19 29.27
CA PRO A 79 19.27 32.24 28.25
C PRO A 79 20.53 33.12 28.24
N ALA A 80 21.36 33.06 29.28
CA ALA A 80 22.66 33.73 29.36
C ALA A 80 23.80 33.02 28.57
N ASP A 81 23.64 31.74 28.20
CA ASP A 81 24.64 30.98 27.44
C ASP A 81 24.49 31.11 25.91
N ALA A 82 23.55 31.94 25.45
CA ALA A 82 23.32 32.23 24.03
C ALA A 82 24.30 33.24 23.41
N ALA A 83 25.48 33.46 24.01
CA ALA A 83 26.53 34.29 23.42
C ALA A 83 27.87 33.54 23.42
N PRO A 84 28.41 33.12 22.26
CA PRO A 84 29.77 32.62 22.19
C PRO A 84 30.73 33.79 22.46
N LYS A 85 31.12 33.98 23.72
CA LYS A 85 32.28 34.82 24.06
C LYS A 85 33.55 33.98 23.95
N VAL A 86 34.25 34.20 22.85
CA VAL A 86 35.70 34.06 22.67
C VAL A 86 36.23 32.62 22.51
N LEU A 87 36.19 32.12 21.28
CA LEU A 87 37.21 31.19 20.75
C LEU A 87 38.09 31.98 19.76
N SER A 88 39.00 32.80 20.28
CA SER A 88 40.07 33.39 19.47
C SER A 88 41.24 33.81 20.36
N LEU A 89 42.04 32.82 20.74
CA LEU A 89 43.42 33.03 21.14
C LEU A 89 44.22 31.83 20.61
N ALA A 90 45.25 32.15 19.82
CA ALA A 90 46.25 31.28 19.21
C ALA A 90 45.87 30.55 17.91
N LEU A 91 45.87 31.30 16.80
CA LEU A 91 46.35 30.75 15.53
C LEU A 91 46.97 31.85 14.66
N GLU A 92 48.05 32.47 15.17
CA GLU A 92 48.95 33.27 14.35
C GLU A 92 50.35 32.64 14.36
N ALA A 93 50.96 32.63 13.16
CA ALA A 93 52.35 32.38 12.82
C ALA A 93 52.82 30.95 12.48
N GLN A 94 52.65 30.57 11.20
CA GLN A 94 53.75 30.08 10.35
C GLN A 94 53.38 30.29 8.85
N ALA A 95 54.20 31.08 8.15
CA ALA A 95 54.06 31.54 6.76
C ALA A 95 54.23 30.42 5.69
N PRO A 96 54.15 30.69 4.37
CA PRO A 96 53.17 31.45 3.60
C PRO A 96 52.49 30.51 2.57
N LEU A 97 51.22 30.14 2.78
CA LEU A 97 50.38 29.53 1.72
C LEU A 97 49.68 30.59 0.85
N ALA A 98 50.10 31.84 0.94
CA ALA A 98 49.42 32.99 0.35
C ALA A 98 49.57 33.12 -1.18
N ALA A 99 50.04 32.09 -1.89
CA ALA A 99 50.14 32.09 -3.35
C ALA A 99 49.42 30.93 -4.06
N ALA A 100 48.76 30.01 -3.32
CA ALA A 100 48.09 28.86 -3.96
C ALA A 100 46.67 28.57 -3.46
N VAL A 101 46.16 29.33 -2.48
CA VAL A 101 44.76 29.23 -2.09
C VAL A 101 44.01 30.35 -2.79
N LEU A 102 43.52 30.01 -3.97
CA LEU A 102 42.37 30.65 -4.60
C LEU A 102 41.34 30.97 -3.51
N ASP A 103 41.01 32.24 -3.42
CA ASP A 103 39.94 32.82 -2.62
C ASP A 103 38.73 31.88 -2.47
N PRO A 104 38.50 31.24 -1.30
CA PRO A 104 37.31 30.43 -1.08
C PRO A 104 36.08 31.28 -0.70
N GLY A 105 36.18 32.62 -0.77
CA GLY A 105 35.12 33.57 -0.42
C GLY A 105 34.53 34.36 -1.59
N GLY A 106 35.13 34.28 -2.78
CA GLY A 106 34.57 34.82 -4.02
C GLY A 106 33.66 33.81 -4.71
N ALA A 107 32.58 34.27 -5.33
CA ALA A 107 31.56 33.45 -5.99
C ALA A 107 32.04 32.70 -7.26
N GLU A 108 33.26 32.15 -7.29
CA GLU A 108 33.73 31.22 -8.32
C GLU A 108 33.35 29.79 -7.95
N ARG A 109 32.06 29.56 -7.66
CA ARG A 109 31.55 28.19 -7.83
C ARG A 109 31.72 27.90 -9.31
N LEU A 110 32.58 26.94 -9.66
CA LEU A 110 32.60 26.33 -10.99
C LEU A 110 31.16 25.91 -11.32
N GLY A 111 30.46 26.77 -12.05
CA GLY A 111 29.08 26.57 -12.41
C GLY A 111 29.06 25.51 -13.48
N LEU A 112 28.76 24.27 -13.11
CA LEU A 112 28.36 23.25 -14.07
C LEU A 112 27.03 23.71 -14.69
N SER A 113 27.12 24.34 -15.85
CA SER A 113 25.98 24.60 -16.72
C SER A 113 25.64 23.27 -17.40
N LEU A 114 24.54 22.66 -16.95
CA LEU A 114 23.96 21.47 -17.55
C LEU A 114 22.75 21.91 -18.36
N ASP A 115 22.71 21.52 -19.63
CA ASP A 115 21.54 21.78 -20.46
C ASP A 115 20.34 20.94 -19.99
N ALA A 116 19.15 21.51 -20.12
CA ALA A 116 17.91 20.77 -19.89
C ALA A 116 17.70 19.77 -21.03
N MET A 117 17.28 18.55 -20.69
CA MET A 117 16.87 17.58 -21.70
C MET A 117 15.61 18.09 -22.41
N THR A 118 15.58 17.93 -23.73
CA THR A 118 14.39 18.19 -24.55
C THR A 118 13.70 16.86 -24.86
N GLY A 119 12.38 16.79 -24.64
CA GLY A 119 11.60 15.58 -24.89
C GLY A 119 11.53 15.20 -26.37
N ALA A 120 11.36 13.90 -26.64
CA ALA A 120 11.11 13.39 -27.98
C ALA A 120 9.65 13.59 -28.42
N THR A 121 9.41 13.55 -29.72
CA THR A 121 8.09 13.42 -30.32
C THR A 121 8.01 12.11 -31.11
N ALA A 122 6.84 11.81 -31.68
CA ALA A 122 6.68 10.62 -32.52
C ALA A 122 7.62 10.61 -33.74
N GLY A 123 8.05 11.77 -34.23
CA GLY A 123 8.89 11.89 -35.43
C GLY A 123 10.27 12.52 -35.21
N GLN A 124 10.58 13.01 -34.01
CA GLN A 124 11.83 13.69 -33.72
C GLN A 124 12.41 13.23 -32.39
N ALA A 125 13.71 12.92 -32.38
CA ALA A 125 14.44 12.63 -31.16
C ALA A 125 14.57 13.89 -30.30
N GLY A 126 14.71 13.69 -29.00
CA GLY A 126 15.01 14.76 -28.06
C GLY A 126 16.49 15.10 -28.01
N ALA A 127 16.86 15.99 -27.08
CA ALA A 127 18.24 16.40 -26.85
C ALA A 127 18.71 15.92 -25.48
N ALA A 128 19.97 15.48 -25.38
CA ALA A 128 20.57 15.11 -24.10
C ALA A 128 20.72 16.34 -23.20
N GLY A 129 20.66 16.11 -21.89
CA GLY A 129 20.97 17.11 -20.87
C GLY A 129 21.75 16.46 -19.74
N ALA A 130 21.27 16.59 -18.50
CA ALA A 130 21.74 15.77 -17.38
C ALA A 130 21.37 14.27 -17.51
N VAL A 131 20.60 13.90 -18.53
CA VAL A 131 20.15 12.54 -18.83
C VAL A 131 20.36 12.21 -20.31
N PRO A 132 20.44 10.92 -20.69
CA PRO A 132 20.54 10.50 -22.09
C PRO A 132 19.39 11.04 -22.94
N ALA A 133 19.68 11.35 -24.21
CA ALA A 133 18.66 11.83 -25.15
C ALA A 133 17.60 10.74 -25.42
N PRO A 134 16.29 11.07 -25.32
CA PRO A 134 15.24 10.17 -25.77
C PRO A 134 15.20 10.10 -27.30
N GLN A 135 14.89 8.94 -27.87
CA GLN A 135 14.79 8.73 -29.31
C GLN A 135 13.40 9.13 -29.84
N ALA A 136 13.28 9.31 -31.16
CA ALA A 136 11.97 9.53 -31.77
C ALA A 136 11.04 8.35 -31.45
N GLY A 137 9.82 8.63 -30.98
CA GLY A 137 8.88 7.63 -30.47
C GLY A 137 8.88 7.47 -28.94
N ASP A 138 9.86 8.03 -28.23
CA ASP A 138 9.97 7.89 -26.77
C ASP A 138 9.12 8.91 -25.98
N GLN A 139 8.18 9.63 -26.62
CA GLN A 139 7.38 10.68 -25.96
C GLN A 139 6.51 10.20 -24.78
N GLY A 140 6.31 8.90 -24.63
CA GLY A 140 5.55 8.27 -23.53
C GLY A 140 6.40 7.40 -22.59
N ARG A 141 7.73 7.40 -22.74
CA ARG A 141 8.65 6.56 -21.97
C ARG A 141 9.21 7.30 -20.77
N PHE A 142 9.71 6.55 -19.79
CA PHE A 142 10.38 7.09 -18.61
C PHE A 142 11.80 6.56 -18.50
N LEU A 143 12.69 7.33 -17.87
CA LEU A 143 14.06 6.92 -17.62
C LEU A 143 14.15 6.11 -16.32
N GLY A 144 14.55 4.86 -16.44
CA GLY A 144 14.79 3.98 -15.29
C GLY A 144 16.10 4.31 -14.57
N GLY A 145 16.23 3.84 -13.32
CA GLY A 145 17.48 3.96 -12.56
C GLY A 145 18.64 3.15 -13.15
N ASP A 146 18.36 2.27 -14.10
CA ASP A 146 19.34 1.55 -14.94
C ASP A 146 19.85 2.41 -16.11
N GLY A 147 19.32 3.62 -16.30
CA GLY A 147 19.71 4.54 -17.36
C GLY A 147 19.09 4.24 -18.72
N LEU A 148 18.09 3.35 -18.78
CA LEU A 148 17.39 3.01 -20.01
C LEU A 148 15.98 3.62 -20.03
N TRP A 149 15.49 3.93 -21.24
CA TRP A 149 14.12 4.34 -21.45
C TRP A 149 13.19 3.12 -21.39
N HIS A 150 12.08 3.23 -20.67
CA HIS A 150 11.11 2.16 -20.48
C HIS A 150 9.71 2.62 -20.86
N ASP A 151 8.94 1.71 -21.43
CA ASP A 151 7.51 1.96 -21.69
C ASP A 151 6.72 1.91 -20.38
N LEU A 152 5.74 2.80 -20.25
CA LEU A 152 4.73 2.74 -19.19
C LEU A 152 3.72 1.64 -19.52
N ASP A 153 4.12 0.39 -19.33
CA ASP A 153 3.19 -0.73 -19.35
C ASP A 153 2.82 -1.18 -17.92
N ARG A 154 1.68 -1.86 -17.83
CA ARG A 154 1.11 -2.33 -16.56
C ARG A 154 2.03 -3.31 -15.82
N ALA A 155 2.80 -4.11 -16.55
CA ALA A 155 3.72 -5.08 -15.98
C ALA A 155 4.94 -4.38 -15.38
N SER A 156 5.48 -3.40 -16.08
CA SER A 156 6.61 -2.55 -15.68
C SER A 156 6.33 -1.76 -14.42
N LEU A 157 5.07 -1.37 -14.18
CA LEU A 157 4.63 -0.69 -12.96
C LEU A 157 4.30 -1.64 -11.79
N GLY A 158 4.46 -2.95 -11.95
CA GLY A 158 4.04 -3.94 -10.94
C GLY A 158 2.51 -4.01 -10.76
N LEU A 159 1.75 -3.44 -11.69
CA LEU A 159 0.28 -3.41 -11.68
C LEU A 159 -0.32 -4.60 -12.45
N SER A 160 0.47 -5.63 -12.76
CA SER A 160 0.00 -6.86 -13.42
C SER A 160 -1.10 -7.59 -12.65
N ARG A 161 -1.21 -7.32 -11.34
CA ARG A 161 -2.25 -7.83 -10.44
C ARG A 161 -3.41 -6.86 -10.20
N VAL A 162 -3.37 -5.66 -10.77
CA VAL A 162 -4.54 -4.78 -10.81
C VAL A 162 -5.46 -5.33 -11.87
N GLU A 163 -6.41 -6.14 -11.44
CA GLU A 163 -7.39 -6.77 -12.30
C GLU A 163 -8.41 -5.72 -12.76
N ASP A 164 -8.29 -5.27 -14.02
CA ASP A 164 -9.46 -4.72 -14.77
C ASP A 164 -10.44 -5.85 -15.15
N ALA A 165 -10.11 -7.09 -14.76
CA ALA A 165 -10.88 -8.28 -15.05
C ALA A 165 -12.06 -8.38 -14.09
N TRP A 166 -13.25 -8.38 -14.67
CA TRP A 166 -14.46 -8.75 -13.96
C TRP A 166 -14.40 -10.24 -13.65
N THR A 167 -14.53 -10.57 -12.36
CA THR A 167 -14.52 -11.97 -11.91
C THR A 167 -15.95 -12.47 -11.87
N PRO A 168 -16.29 -13.51 -12.65
CA PRO A 168 -17.62 -14.11 -12.60
C PRO A 168 -17.84 -14.75 -11.23
N LEU A 169 -18.99 -14.44 -10.62
CA LEU A 169 -19.43 -15.07 -9.38
C LEU A 169 -19.90 -16.50 -9.67
N PRO A 170 -19.75 -17.42 -8.70
CA PRO A 170 -20.11 -18.81 -8.90
C PRO A 170 -21.62 -18.99 -9.10
N GLY A 171 -21.97 -19.64 -10.20
CA GLY A 171 -23.34 -20.05 -10.51
C GLY A 171 -24.27 -18.91 -10.92
N PRO A 172 -25.52 -19.25 -11.29
CA PRO A 172 -26.51 -18.26 -11.68
C PRO A 172 -27.04 -17.50 -10.46
N ALA A 173 -27.27 -16.19 -10.61
CA ALA A 173 -27.90 -15.38 -9.59
C ALA A 173 -29.41 -15.63 -9.55
N SER A 174 -29.94 -15.91 -8.37
CA SER A 174 -31.37 -15.95 -8.10
C SER A 174 -31.82 -14.58 -7.62
N VAL A 175 -32.53 -13.83 -8.47
CA VAL A 175 -33.03 -12.50 -8.12
C VAL A 175 -34.17 -12.62 -7.11
N LEU A 176 -33.97 -12.08 -5.91
CA LEU A 176 -34.96 -12.07 -4.82
C LEU A 176 -35.83 -10.81 -4.87
N SER A 177 -35.24 -9.69 -5.28
CA SER A 177 -35.91 -8.41 -5.53
C SER A 177 -35.08 -7.57 -6.51
N ALA A 178 -35.58 -6.38 -6.89
CA ALA A 178 -34.84 -5.45 -7.75
C ALA A 178 -33.46 -5.04 -7.19
N SER A 179 -33.23 -5.16 -5.88
CA SER A 179 -31.98 -4.81 -5.20
C SER A 179 -31.35 -5.97 -4.42
N LEU A 180 -31.92 -7.18 -4.49
CA LEU A 180 -31.41 -8.35 -3.79
C LEU A 180 -31.19 -9.52 -4.75
N ALA A 181 -29.97 -10.04 -4.79
CA ALA A 181 -29.62 -11.27 -5.50
C ALA A 181 -29.09 -12.32 -4.52
N ALA A 182 -29.45 -13.58 -4.75
CA ALA A 182 -28.86 -14.72 -4.08
C ALA A 182 -27.92 -15.47 -5.03
N LEU A 183 -26.71 -15.76 -4.57
CA LEU A 183 -25.71 -16.55 -5.29
C LEU A 183 -25.52 -17.89 -4.59
N PRO A 184 -25.46 -19.00 -5.33
CA PRO A 184 -25.20 -20.31 -4.74
C PRO A 184 -23.75 -20.41 -4.21
N GLY A 185 -23.57 -21.13 -3.10
CA GLY A 185 -22.25 -21.48 -2.60
C GLY A 185 -21.68 -20.52 -1.53
N ASP A 186 -20.38 -20.70 -1.30
CA ASP A 186 -19.59 -20.28 -0.12
C ASP A 186 -19.63 -18.77 0.22
N CYS A 187 -19.03 -18.41 1.37
CA CYS A 187 -19.01 -17.12 2.09
C CYS A 187 -18.42 -15.91 1.32
N LEU A 188 -18.81 -15.71 0.06
CA LEU A 188 -18.50 -14.56 -0.80
C LEU A 188 -18.92 -13.22 -0.19
N ALA A 189 -19.83 -13.26 0.79
CA ALA A 189 -20.29 -12.09 1.54
C ALA A 189 -19.16 -11.25 2.13
N LEU A 190 -18.05 -11.88 2.55
CA LEU A 190 -16.92 -11.18 3.18
C LEU A 190 -16.05 -10.40 2.19
N ALA A 191 -16.13 -10.71 0.88
CA ALA A 191 -15.26 -10.12 -0.13
C ALA A 191 -16.00 -9.12 -1.04
N ALA A 192 -17.34 -9.13 -1.06
CA ALA A 192 -18.13 -8.43 -2.07
C ALA A 192 -18.52 -6.99 -1.68
N THR A 193 -18.67 -6.67 -0.39
CA THR A 193 -19.14 -5.35 0.05
C THR A 193 -18.24 -4.21 -0.45
N GLY A 194 -18.84 -3.20 -1.06
CA GLY A 194 -18.14 -2.06 -1.65
C GLY A 194 -17.53 -2.32 -3.03
N ARG A 195 -17.65 -3.55 -3.58
CA ARG A 195 -17.17 -3.84 -4.95
C ARG A 195 -18.19 -3.41 -5.99
N ALA A 196 -17.67 -3.11 -7.18
CA ALA A 196 -18.50 -2.95 -8.36
C ALA A 196 -19.10 -4.31 -8.75
N ILE A 197 -20.36 -4.29 -9.17
CA ILE A 197 -21.07 -5.47 -9.62
C ILE A 197 -21.80 -5.17 -10.93
N ARG A 198 -21.82 -6.14 -11.84
CA ARG A 198 -22.59 -6.06 -13.07
C ARG A 198 -23.19 -7.41 -13.42
N PRO A 199 -24.36 -7.45 -14.07
CA PRO A 199 -24.86 -8.65 -14.71
C PRO A 199 -24.19 -8.87 -16.06
N GLN A 200 -24.05 -10.13 -16.46
CA GLN A 200 -23.61 -10.49 -17.80
C GLN A 200 -24.68 -10.12 -18.86
N ALA A 201 -25.96 -10.15 -18.46
CA ALA A 201 -27.09 -9.77 -19.29
C ALA A 201 -28.18 -9.06 -18.44
N PRO A 202 -28.77 -7.95 -18.93
CA PRO A 202 -28.35 -7.19 -20.11
C PRO A 202 -27.00 -6.49 -19.88
N ALA A 203 -26.13 -6.52 -20.89
CA ALA A 203 -24.80 -5.91 -20.80
C ALA A 203 -24.90 -4.38 -20.60
N GLY A 204 -24.08 -3.84 -19.72
CA GLY A 204 -23.97 -2.38 -19.49
C GLY A 204 -24.60 -1.87 -18.20
N ALA A 205 -25.46 -2.65 -17.53
CA ALA A 205 -25.89 -2.32 -16.17
C ALA A 205 -24.70 -2.42 -15.20
N ARG A 206 -24.57 -1.46 -14.31
CA ARG A 206 -23.49 -1.39 -13.31
C ARG A 206 -24.03 -0.91 -11.99
N GLY A 207 -23.46 -1.42 -10.92
CA GLY A 207 -23.79 -1.02 -9.57
C GLY A 207 -22.69 -1.35 -8.58
N HIS A 208 -23.05 -1.34 -7.31
CA HIS A 208 -22.18 -1.69 -6.21
C HIS A 208 -22.91 -2.56 -5.20
N VAL A 209 -22.15 -3.39 -4.50
CA VAL A 209 -22.67 -4.22 -3.40
C VAL A 209 -22.70 -3.38 -2.12
N LEU A 210 -23.90 -3.04 -1.66
CA LEU A 210 -24.14 -2.30 -0.41
C LEU A 210 -23.85 -3.15 0.82
N ASP A 211 -24.33 -4.40 0.78
CA ASP A 211 -24.22 -5.34 1.88
C ASP A 211 -24.22 -6.76 1.33
N ALA A 212 -23.65 -7.68 2.08
CA ALA A 212 -23.63 -9.08 1.72
C ALA A 212 -23.73 -9.96 2.97
N ALA A 213 -24.69 -10.88 2.95
CA ALA A 213 -24.97 -11.78 4.07
C ALA A 213 -24.98 -13.23 3.59
N TYR A 214 -24.29 -14.11 4.32
CA TYR A 214 -24.34 -15.54 4.06
C TYR A 214 -25.52 -16.18 4.78
N ASP A 215 -26.47 -16.72 4.03
CA ASP A 215 -27.62 -17.47 4.53
C ASP A 215 -27.25 -18.96 4.60
N GLN A 216 -26.87 -19.38 5.81
CA GLN A 216 -26.44 -20.75 6.07
C GLN A 216 -27.57 -21.77 5.88
N ALA A 217 -28.82 -21.40 6.17
CA ALA A 217 -29.95 -22.32 6.05
C ALA A 217 -30.20 -22.73 4.60
N GLN A 218 -29.88 -21.83 3.66
CA GLN A 218 -30.10 -22.04 2.23
C GLN A 218 -28.80 -22.18 1.43
N ASN A 219 -27.64 -22.20 2.09
CA ASN A 219 -26.31 -22.34 1.48
C ASN A 219 -26.08 -21.35 0.32
N ARG A 220 -26.39 -20.08 0.57
CA ARG A 220 -26.32 -19.01 -0.43
C ARG A 220 -25.83 -17.70 0.16
N THR A 221 -25.17 -16.88 -0.66
CA THR A 221 -24.84 -15.49 -0.32
C THR A 221 -25.93 -14.56 -0.87
N VAL A 222 -26.54 -13.74 -0.02
CA VAL A 222 -27.46 -12.68 -0.41
C VAL A 222 -26.69 -11.37 -0.53
N LEU A 223 -26.76 -10.75 -1.70
CA LEU A 223 -26.16 -9.45 -2.01
C LEU A 223 -27.25 -8.39 -2.08
N ALA A 224 -27.08 -7.30 -1.34
CA ALA A 224 -27.79 -6.05 -1.57
C ALA A 224 -27.00 -5.21 -2.58
N VAL A 225 -27.64 -4.84 -3.69
CA VAL A 225 -27.03 -4.07 -4.77
C VAL A 225 -27.74 -2.75 -4.99
N ASP A 226 -26.97 -1.73 -5.36
CA ASP A 226 -27.46 -0.41 -5.75
C ASP A 226 -26.82 0.07 -7.06
N GLY A 227 -27.48 1.00 -7.75
CA GLY A 227 -27.07 1.54 -9.05
C GLY A 227 -27.76 0.91 -10.27
N PHE A 228 -28.36 -0.29 -10.13
CA PHE A 228 -29.21 -0.87 -11.17
C PHE A 228 -30.27 -1.79 -10.57
N ALA A 229 -31.35 -2.00 -11.33
CA ALA A 229 -32.38 -2.98 -10.99
C ALA A 229 -32.01 -4.36 -11.55
N LEU A 230 -31.99 -5.37 -10.68
CA LEU A 230 -31.86 -6.77 -11.07
C LEU A 230 -33.13 -7.23 -11.79
N ALA A 231 -32.97 -7.71 -13.02
CA ALA A 231 -34.03 -8.32 -13.80
C ALA A 231 -34.07 -9.84 -13.58
N ALA A 232 -35.23 -10.47 -13.75
CA ALA A 232 -35.39 -11.90 -13.51
C ALA A 232 -34.50 -12.80 -14.40
N ASP A 233 -33.98 -12.24 -15.50
CA ASP A 233 -33.08 -12.87 -16.46
C ASP A 233 -31.58 -12.57 -16.21
N CYS A 234 -31.23 -11.94 -15.08
CA CYS A 234 -29.84 -11.77 -14.67
C CYS A 234 -29.17 -13.13 -14.42
N GLY A 235 -28.53 -13.68 -15.46
CA GLY A 235 -27.91 -15.00 -15.43
C GLY A 235 -26.73 -15.07 -14.45
N THR A 236 -25.60 -14.49 -14.82
CA THR A 236 -24.39 -14.47 -13.98
C THR A 236 -24.06 -13.05 -13.58
N LEU A 237 -23.69 -12.87 -12.31
CA LEU A 237 -23.17 -11.60 -11.80
C LEU A 237 -21.64 -11.67 -11.80
N GLU A 238 -20.99 -10.56 -12.09
CA GLU A 238 -19.55 -10.42 -12.03
C GLU A 238 -19.21 -9.33 -11.03
N VAL A 239 -18.16 -9.54 -10.23
CA VAL A 239 -17.60 -8.50 -9.34
C VAL A 239 -16.26 -8.03 -9.88
N GLY A 240 -16.00 -6.74 -9.78
CA GLY A 240 -14.76 -6.15 -10.27
C GLY A 240 -14.38 -4.90 -9.49
N GLN A 241 -13.22 -4.35 -9.85
CA GLN A 241 -12.85 -2.99 -9.49
C GLN A 241 -13.19 -2.10 -10.69
N ASP A 242 -14.35 -1.46 -10.68
CA ASP A 242 -14.67 -0.45 -11.69
C ASP A 242 -14.27 0.93 -11.14
N PRO A 243 -13.26 1.60 -11.73
CA PRO A 243 -12.84 2.94 -11.30
C PRO A 243 -13.98 3.95 -11.39
N ALA A 244 -14.94 3.74 -12.30
CA ALA A 244 -16.09 4.62 -12.47
C ALA A 244 -17.17 4.44 -11.37
N ASN A 245 -17.09 3.36 -10.58
CA ASN A 245 -18.04 3.06 -9.50
C ASN A 245 -17.47 3.36 -8.10
N ALA A 246 -16.41 4.17 -7.99
CA ALA A 246 -16.04 4.74 -6.69
C ALA A 246 -17.26 5.50 -6.14
N PRO A 247 -17.68 5.27 -4.88
CA PRO A 247 -18.89 5.89 -4.33
C PRO A 247 -18.79 7.41 -4.47
N ALA A 248 -19.81 8.03 -5.08
CA ALA A 248 -19.86 9.43 -5.49
C ALA A 248 -19.78 10.48 -4.34
N GLY A 249 -19.38 10.06 -3.14
CA GLY A 249 -19.23 10.89 -1.94
C GLY A 249 -17.79 11.05 -1.44
N SER A 250 -16.77 10.45 -2.04
CA SER A 250 -15.37 10.67 -1.63
C SER A 250 -14.78 11.95 -2.25
N SER A 251 -15.49 13.07 -2.15
CA SER A 251 -15.10 14.37 -2.74
C SER A 251 -13.90 15.05 -2.06
N GLY A 252 -13.14 14.33 -1.22
CA GLY A 252 -11.96 14.85 -0.52
C GLY A 252 -10.66 14.07 -0.80
N ALA A 253 -10.74 12.96 -1.54
CA ALA A 253 -9.59 12.16 -1.94
C ALA A 253 -9.82 11.70 -3.37
N GLY A 254 -9.63 12.60 -4.34
CA GLY A 254 -9.46 12.19 -5.73
C GLY A 254 -8.31 11.18 -5.80
N ASP A 255 -8.50 10.14 -6.60
CA ASP A 255 -7.44 9.36 -7.25
C ASP A 255 -6.47 8.56 -6.36
N ALA A 256 -6.64 8.55 -5.04
CA ALA A 256 -5.86 7.71 -4.15
C ALA A 256 -6.36 6.26 -4.20
N LEU A 257 -6.03 5.58 -5.29
CA LEU A 257 -5.68 4.17 -5.34
C LEU A 257 -6.60 3.26 -4.49
N TYR A 258 -7.79 2.94 -5.00
CA TYR A 258 -8.63 1.83 -4.52
C TYR A 258 -7.98 0.43 -4.76
N LEU A 259 -6.65 0.36 -4.75
CA LEU A 259 -5.85 -0.86 -4.71
C LEU A 259 -5.66 -1.41 -3.29
N ALA A 260 -6.04 -0.64 -2.27
CA ALA A 260 -5.86 -1.00 -0.87
C ALA A 260 -7.03 -1.83 -0.32
N ASN A 261 -7.30 -3.02 -0.88
CA ASN A 261 -7.87 -4.13 -0.09
C ASN A 261 -7.83 -5.53 -0.70
N ASN A 262 -7.06 -5.77 -1.78
CA ASN A 262 -6.93 -7.12 -2.36
C ASN A 262 -5.70 -7.92 -1.91
N TYR A 263 -4.89 -7.39 -0.98
CA TYR A 263 -3.87 -8.18 -0.32
C TYR A 263 -4.46 -8.79 0.95
N TYR A 264 -5.14 -9.94 0.86
CA TYR A 264 -5.19 -10.97 1.93
C TYR A 264 -6.04 -12.19 1.57
N TYR A 265 -6.09 -12.61 0.31
CA TYR A 265 -6.59 -13.94 -0.03
C TYR A 265 -5.77 -14.44 -1.20
N PHE A 266 -4.68 -15.16 -0.93
CA PHE A 266 -4.14 -16.29 -1.69
C PHE A 266 -2.73 -16.61 -1.17
N GLY A 267 -2.64 -17.69 -0.39
CA GLY A 267 -1.46 -18.57 -0.29
C GLY A 267 -0.23 -18.07 0.47
N PHE A 268 -0.13 -18.48 1.74
CA PHE A 268 1.06 -19.15 2.27
C PHE A 268 0.59 -20.31 3.15
#